data_AF-A0A2V6G3U4-F1
#
_entry.id   AF-A0A2V6G3U4-F1
#
_cell.length_a   1.000
_cell.length_b   1.000
_cell.length_c   1.000
_cell.angle_alpha   90.00
_cell.angle_beta   90.00
_cell.angle_gamma   90.00
#
_symmetry.space_group_name_H-M   'P 1'
#
loop_
_entity.id
_entity.type
_entity.pdbx_description
1 polymer ?
#
loop_
_entity_poly.entity_id
_entity_poly.type
_entity_poly.pdbx_seq_one_letter_code
_entity_poly.pdbx_strand_id
1 'polypeptide(L)'
;MQTLHGSYLFATHGWNIVAGVAQPKAIVEGIDFNGDGTLVSPFATVSLNGTIIRSSGSPGTYTVAADCTGTLTFTGGASYDIFVDPNGKQLWMIQTGGVLPAVFEGTATRLP
;
A
#
# COMPACT_ATOMS: atom_id res chain seq x y z
N MET A 1 -0.36 -21.02 -5.46
CA MET A 1 -0.33 -19.69 -4.82
C MET A 1 0.16 -18.72 -5.87
N GLN A 2 -0.65 -17.72 -6.23
CA GLN A 2 -0.17 -16.66 -7.13
C GLN A 2 0.74 -15.75 -6.31
N THR A 3 1.86 -15.32 -6.87
CA THR A 3 2.80 -14.43 -6.20
C THR A 3 3.01 -13.19 -7.05
N LEU A 4 3.18 -12.04 -6.38
CA LEU A 4 3.41 -10.77 -7.04
C LEU A 4 4.92 -10.51 -7.11
N HIS A 5 5.41 -10.11 -8.28
CA HIS A 5 6.84 -9.84 -8.45
C HIS A 5 7.08 -8.59 -9.29
N GLY A 6 8.03 -7.76 -8.82
CA GLY A 6 8.44 -6.51 -9.47
C GLY A 6 8.05 -5.27 -8.68
N SER A 7 8.39 -4.12 -9.25
CA SER A 7 8.20 -2.80 -8.64
C SER A 7 6.90 -2.15 -9.07
N TYR A 8 6.19 -1.56 -8.13
CA TYR A 8 4.91 -0.87 -8.34
C TYR A 8 4.97 0.52 -7.74
N LEU A 9 4.30 1.46 -8.37
CA LEU A 9 4.10 2.81 -7.85
C LEU A 9 2.67 2.95 -7.35
N PHE A 10 2.54 3.16 -6.04
CA PHE A 10 1.30 3.50 -5.38
C PHE A 10 1.23 5.01 -5.19
N ALA A 11 0.25 5.66 -5.82
CA ALA A 11 0.04 7.09 -5.70
C ALA A 11 -1.46 7.36 -5.47
N THR A 12 -1.80 7.85 -4.28
CA THR A 12 -3.20 8.12 -3.94
C THR A 12 -3.34 9.17 -2.85
N HIS A 13 -4.58 9.59 -2.60
CA HIS A 13 -4.96 10.48 -1.53
C HIS A 13 -6.29 10.06 -0.91
N GLY A 14 -6.54 10.56 0.29
CA GLY A 14 -7.75 10.30 1.07
C GLY A 14 -7.62 10.96 2.43
N TRP A 15 -8.04 10.26 3.48
CA TRP A 15 -8.17 10.85 4.80
C TRP A 15 -7.69 9.90 5.91
N ASN A 16 -6.98 10.44 6.89
CA ASN A 16 -6.94 9.86 8.23
C ASN A 16 -8.13 10.40 9.05
N ILE A 17 -8.62 9.64 10.01
CA ILE A 17 -9.65 10.08 10.95
C ILE A 17 -9.02 10.24 12.33
N VAL A 18 -8.93 11.48 12.81
CA VAL A 18 -8.34 11.83 14.11
C VAL A 18 -9.42 12.44 14.98
N ALA A 19 -9.77 11.77 16.09
CA ALA A 19 -10.86 12.18 16.98
C ALA A 19 -12.18 12.50 16.23
N GLY A 20 -12.51 11.69 15.21
CA GLY A 20 -13.70 11.87 14.38
C GLY A 20 -13.59 12.94 13.28
N VAL A 21 -12.45 13.64 13.17
CA VAL A 21 -12.22 14.67 12.14
C VAL A 21 -11.37 14.11 11.02
N ALA A 22 -11.83 14.30 9.78
CA ALA A 22 -11.07 13.92 8.59
C ALA A 22 -9.87 14.85 8.39
N GLN A 23 -8.67 14.26 8.28
CA GLN A 23 -7.40 14.94 8.03
C GLN A 23 -6.83 14.48 6.70
N PRO A 24 -6.52 15.38 5.74
CA PRO A 24 -6.05 14.99 4.43
C PRO A 24 -4.79 14.11 4.50
N LYS A 25 -4.76 13.05 3.70
CA LYS A 25 -3.62 12.15 3.53
C LYS A 25 -3.30 12.03 2.05
N ALA A 26 -2.05 12.20 1.67
CA ALA A 26 -1.55 11.89 0.32
C ALA A 26 -0.28 11.03 0.41
N ILE A 27 -0.11 10.09 -0.50
CA ILE A 27 1.07 9.24 -0.58
C ILE A 27 1.58 9.11 -2.02
N VAL A 28 2.90 9.04 -2.14
CA VAL A 28 3.58 8.41 -3.27
C VAL A 28 4.57 7.40 -2.69
N GLU A 29 4.46 6.15 -3.10
CA GLU A 29 5.21 5.03 -2.53
C GLU A 29 5.61 4.04 -3.63
N GLY A 30 6.87 3.62 -3.61
CA GLY A 30 7.33 2.47 -4.38
C GLY A 30 7.13 1.20 -3.55
N ILE A 31 6.72 0.11 -4.19
CA ILE A 31 6.56 -1.20 -3.54
C ILE A 31 7.21 -2.27 -4.42
N ASP A 32 8.26 -2.89 -3.90
CA ASP A 32 8.96 -4.01 -4.52
C ASP A 32 8.43 -5.31 -3.94
N PHE A 33 7.73 -6.10 -4.76
CA PHE A 33 7.26 -7.44 -4.37
C PHE A 33 8.30 -8.49 -4.79
N ASN A 34 8.70 -9.35 -3.85
CA ASN A 34 9.79 -10.31 -4.03
C ASN A 34 9.34 -11.66 -4.60
N GLY A 35 8.05 -11.87 -4.84
CA GLY A 35 7.53 -13.14 -5.36
C GLY A 35 7.48 -14.30 -4.35
N ASP A 36 7.86 -14.08 -3.10
CA ASP A 36 7.92 -15.09 -2.03
C ASP A 36 6.97 -14.78 -0.85
N GLY A 37 6.06 -13.82 -1.03
CA GLY A 37 5.17 -13.32 0.03
C GLY A 37 5.77 -12.16 0.84
N THR A 38 7.00 -11.73 0.55
CA THR A 38 7.62 -10.55 1.15
C THR A 38 7.68 -9.38 0.17
N LEU A 39 7.74 -8.17 0.72
CA LEU A 39 7.92 -6.94 -0.04
C LEU A 39 8.79 -5.95 0.72
N VAL A 40 9.28 -4.94 0.00
CA VAL A 40 9.95 -3.77 0.57
C VAL A 40 9.39 -2.52 -0.08
N SER A 41 9.15 -1.47 0.71
CA SER A 41 8.92 -0.11 0.19
C SER A 41 10.27 0.61 0.11
N PRO A 42 10.91 0.70 -1.07
CA PRO A 42 12.20 1.38 -1.20
C PRO A 42 12.11 2.88 -0.89
N PHE A 43 10.95 3.49 -1.11
CA PHE A 43 10.68 4.88 -0.76
C PHE A 43 9.19 5.12 -0.56
N ALA A 44 8.86 6.02 0.37
CA ALA A 44 7.55 6.62 0.45
C ALA A 44 7.66 8.08 0.90
N THR A 45 6.78 8.93 0.37
CA THR A 45 6.49 10.26 0.90
C THR A 45 5.02 10.35 1.23
N VAL A 46 4.71 10.67 2.48
CA VAL A 46 3.35 10.85 2.98
C VAL A 46 3.18 12.30 3.43
N SER A 47 2.09 12.93 3.01
CA SER A 47 1.62 14.20 3.58
C SER A 47 0.39 13.93 4.43
N LEU A 48 0.45 14.29 5.71
CA LEU A 48 -0.66 14.17 6.68
C LEU A 48 -1.03 15.57 7.17
N ASN A 49 -2.12 16.11 6.65
CA ASN A 49 -2.56 17.49 6.92
C ASN A 49 -1.41 18.51 6.79
N GLY A 50 -0.58 18.37 5.75
CA GLY A 50 0.58 19.22 5.48
C GLY A 50 1.88 18.80 6.19
N THR A 51 1.84 17.88 7.16
CA THR A 51 3.04 17.31 7.78
C THR A 51 3.66 16.25 6.87
N ILE A 52 4.93 16.42 6.51
CA ILE A 52 5.61 15.51 5.58
C ILE A 52 6.42 14.45 6.32
N ILE A 53 6.16 13.18 5.98
CA ILE A 53 6.88 12.01 6.47
C ILE A 53 7.54 11.32 5.27
N ARG A 54 8.79 10.88 5.45
CA ARG A 54 9.53 10.10 4.46
C ARG A 54 10.03 8.81 5.10
N SER A 55 9.95 7.72 4.37
CA SER A 55 10.48 6.42 4.77
C SER A 55 11.14 5.72 3.59
N SER A 56 12.06 4.81 3.88
CA SER A 56 12.73 3.98 2.90
C SER A 56 13.11 2.64 3.52
N GLY A 57 13.14 1.60 2.69
CA GLY A 57 13.49 0.25 3.12
C GLY A 57 12.49 -0.36 4.09
N SER A 58 11.22 0.04 4.05
CA SER A 58 10.20 -0.46 4.97
C SER A 58 9.78 -1.89 4.56
N PRO A 59 10.04 -2.92 5.37
CA PRO A 59 9.70 -4.29 5.00
C PRO A 59 8.22 -4.57 5.22
N GLY A 60 7.67 -5.51 4.46
CA GLY A 60 6.29 -5.97 4.62
C GLY A 60 6.08 -7.39 4.09
N THR A 61 4.83 -7.83 4.21
CA THR A 61 4.37 -9.13 3.70
C THR A 61 3.08 -8.95 2.93
N TYR A 62 2.80 -9.90 2.05
CA TYR A 62 1.56 -9.93 1.29
C TYR A 62 1.12 -11.37 0.98
N THR A 63 -0.17 -11.51 0.67
CA THR A 63 -0.77 -12.75 0.20
C THR A 63 -1.57 -12.47 -1.07
N VAL A 64 -1.62 -13.43 -2.00
CA VAL A 64 -2.55 -13.40 -3.14
C VAL A 64 -3.22 -14.77 -3.27
N ALA A 65 -4.54 -14.78 -3.13
CA ALA A 65 -5.39 -15.95 -3.30
C ALA A 65 -5.64 -16.25 -4.78
N ALA A 66 -6.25 -17.41 -5.06
CA ALA A 66 -6.50 -17.85 -6.43
C ALA A 66 -7.52 -16.97 -7.19
N ASP A 67 -8.37 -16.26 -6.46
CA ASP A 67 -9.36 -15.30 -6.97
C ASP A 67 -8.79 -13.87 -7.11
N CYS A 68 -7.46 -13.73 -7.02
CA CYS A 68 -6.72 -12.47 -7.10
C CYS A 68 -6.95 -11.50 -5.94
N THR A 69 -7.71 -11.89 -4.91
CA THR A 69 -7.80 -11.12 -3.66
C THR A 69 -6.59 -11.37 -2.78
N GLY A 70 -6.33 -10.47 -1.83
CA GLY A 70 -5.15 -10.60 -1.00
C GLY A 70 -5.10 -9.59 0.13
N THR A 71 -4.00 -9.65 0.87
CA THR A 71 -3.67 -8.67 1.90
C THR A 71 -2.24 -8.20 1.74
N LEU A 72 -1.94 -7.00 2.21
CA LEU A 72 -0.62 -6.40 2.24
C LEU A 72 -0.42 -5.71 3.58
N THR A 73 0.68 -5.97 4.28
CA THR A 73 1.00 -5.32 5.55
C THR A 73 2.45 -4.86 5.59
N PHE A 74 2.65 -3.59 5.94
CA PHE A 74 3.98 -3.05 6.26
C PHE A 74 4.28 -3.23 7.75
N THR A 75 5.52 -3.61 8.08
CA THR A 75 5.96 -3.82 9.46
C THR A 75 5.86 -2.53 10.26
N GLY A 76 5.02 -2.50 11.30
CA GLY A 76 4.75 -1.29 12.09
C GLY A 76 3.99 -0.19 11.34
N GLY A 77 3.46 -0.51 10.15
CA GLY A 77 2.80 0.43 9.26
C GLY A 77 1.31 0.13 9.03
N ALA A 78 0.84 0.47 7.84
CA ALA A 78 -0.54 0.21 7.43
C ALA A 78 -0.72 -1.21 6.87
N SER A 79 -1.94 -1.72 7.02
CA SER A 79 -2.42 -2.94 6.36
C SER A 79 -3.50 -2.59 5.34
N TYR A 80 -3.56 -3.38 4.28
CA TYR A 80 -4.46 -3.20 3.15
C TYR A 80 -5.06 -4.53 2.72
N ASP A 81 -6.32 -4.49 2.29
CA ASP A 81 -6.85 -5.50 1.39
C ASP A 81 -6.49 -5.11 -0.04
N ILE A 82 -6.16 -6.12 -0.85
CA ILE A 82 -5.74 -5.90 -2.24
C ILE A 82 -6.54 -6.77 -3.21
N PHE A 83 -6.73 -6.25 -4.42
CA PHE A 83 -7.14 -7.02 -5.58
C PHE A 83 -6.09 -6.85 -6.68
N VAL A 84 -5.61 -7.93 -7.26
CA VAL A 84 -4.54 -7.92 -8.26
C VAL A 84 -5.15 -8.14 -9.65
N ASP A 85 -4.79 -7.30 -10.62
CA ASP A 85 -5.11 -7.57 -12.03
C ASP A 85 -4.52 -8.95 -12.40
N PRO A 86 -5.28 -9.86 -13.06
CA PRO A 86 -4.76 -11.15 -13.51
C PRO A 86 -3.45 -11.06 -14.34
N ASN A 87 -3.17 -9.93 -14.99
CA ASN A 87 -1.91 -9.71 -15.72
C ASN A 87 -0.76 -9.20 -14.83
N GLY A 88 -1.01 -8.94 -13.55
CA GLY A 88 -0.07 -8.38 -12.59
C GLY A 88 0.39 -6.96 -12.91
N LYS A 89 -0.31 -6.21 -13.77
CA LYS A 89 0.13 -4.85 -14.17
C LYS A 89 -0.36 -3.77 -13.21
N GLN A 90 -1.37 -4.07 -12.43
CA GLN A 90 -1.99 -3.15 -11.50
C GLN A 90 -2.57 -3.94 -10.33
N LEU A 91 -2.67 -3.29 -9.18
CA LEU A 91 -3.46 -3.77 -8.05
C LEU A 91 -4.22 -2.60 -7.40
N TRP A 92 -5.38 -2.90 -6.85
CA TRP A 92 -6.19 -1.99 -6.06
C TRP A 92 -5.92 -2.26 -4.59
N MET A 93 -5.85 -1.22 -3.78
CA MET A 93 -5.55 -1.29 -2.36
C MET A 93 -6.56 -0.44 -1.60
N ILE A 94 -7.08 -0.97 -0.50
CA ILE A 94 -7.85 -0.19 0.48
C ILE A 94 -7.27 -0.41 1.87
N GLN A 95 -7.02 0.68 2.59
CA GLN A 95 -6.42 0.59 3.92
C GLN A 95 -7.43 0.01 4.92
N THR A 96 -7.05 -1.08 5.57
CA THR A 96 -7.87 -1.79 6.56
C THR A 96 -7.30 -1.72 7.97
N GLY A 97 -6.02 -1.35 8.11
CA GLY A 97 -5.34 -1.24 9.40
C GLY A 97 -4.26 -0.16 9.42
N GLY A 98 -3.77 0.16 10.62
CA GLY A 98 -2.71 1.13 10.87
C GLY A 98 -2.89 1.86 12.21
N VAL A 99 -2.02 2.85 12.47
CA VAL A 99 -2.04 3.63 13.73
C VAL A 99 -3.31 4.47 13.87
N LEU A 100 -3.85 4.95 12.74
CA LEU A 100 -5.07 5.75 12.69
C LEU A 100 -6.07 5.11 11.72
N PRO A 101 -7.39 5.16 12.02
CA PRO A 101 -8.41 4.85 11.03
C PRO A 101 -8.28 5.75 9.81
N ALA A 102 -8.63 5.24 8.64
CA ALA A 102 -8.49 5.98 7.39
C ALA A 102 -9.63 5.65 6.41
N VAL A 103 -9.94 6.64 5.56
CA VAL A 103 -10.71 6.46 4.33
C VAL A 103 -9.70 6.67 3.20
N PHE A 104 -9.07 5.57 2.78
CA PHE A 104 -7.89 5.62 1.94
C PHE A 104 -7.82 4.40 1.04
N GLU A 105 -8.02 4.61 -0.25
CA GLU A 105 -7.89 3.60 -1.29
C GLU A 105 -7.09 4.15 -2.46
N GLY A 106 -6.61 3.28 -3.33
CA GLY A 106 -5.95 3.69 -4.56
C GLY A 106 -5.45 2.49 -5.35
N THR A 107 -4.67 2.78 -6.39
CA THR A 107 -4.08 1.77 -7.26
C THR A 107 -2.57 1.85 -7.24
N ALA A 108 -1.91 0.69 -7.24
CA ALA A 108 -0.49 0.59 -7.51
C ALA A 108 -0.27 -0.01 -8.91
N THR A 109 0.53 0.65 -9.74
CA THR A 109 0.78 0.23 -11.13
C THR A 109 2.21 -0.26 -11.26
N ARG A 110 2.40 -1.38 -11.97
CA ARG A 110 3.72 -1.98 -12.20
C ARG A 110 4.57 -1.03 -13.04
N LEU A 111 5.80 -0.82 -12.60
CA LEU A 111 6.80 -0.07 -13.35
C LEU A 111 7.38 -0.94 -14.49
N PRO A 112 7.89 -0.31 -15.58
CA PRO A 112 8.54 -1.01 -16.68
C PRO A 112 9.72 -1.89 -16.24
#